data_AF-A0A7X6SU03-F1
#
_entry.id   AF-A0A7X6SU03-F1
#
_cell.length_a   1.000
_cell.length_b   1.000
_cell.length_c   1.000
_cell.angle_alpha   90.00
_cell.angle_beta   90.00
_cell.angle_gamma   90.00
#
_symmetry.space_group_name_H-M   'P 1'
#
loop_
_entity.id
_entity.type
_entity.pdbx_description
1 polymer ?
#
loop_
_entity_poly.entity_id
_entity_poly.type
_entity_poly.pdbx_seq_one_letter_code
_entity_poly.pdbx_strand_id
1 'polypeptide(L)'
;MNPKEEAMRQEAREAIIEALKNGFNGYYCDLHHELFNTDYYIIYTHEAKKALEEYGVWEAIAKVREYEQDNFGEVYTDLSNPVKLINMLYYIIGEEVLFEMMNDSETWNKYWNHRATDETNTEILKELSE
;
A
#
# COMPACT_ATOMS: atom_id res chain seq x y z
N MET A 1 -12.61 -0.38 11.09
CA MET A 1 -11.83 -1.26 10.21
C MET A 1 -12.37 -2.68 10.33
N ASN A 2 -12.60 -3.39 9.22
CA ASN A 2 -12.94 -4.80 9.29
C ASN A 2 -11.65 -5.65 9.54
N PRO A 3 -11.75 -6.89 10.04
CA PRO A 3 -10.56 -7.71 10.35
C PRO A 3 -9.64 -7.98 9.15
N LYS A 4 -10.19 -8.06 7.93
CA LYS A 4 -9.40 -8.28 6.72
C LYS A 4 -8.63 -7.03 6.31
N GLU A 5 -9.22 -5.85 6.46
CA GLU A 5 -8.54 -4.56 6.26
C GLU A 5 -7.38 -4.40 7.26
N GLU A 6 -7.58 -4.73 8.55
CA GLU A 6 -6.51 -4.73 9.56
C GLU A 6 -5.34 -5.64 9.15
N ALA A 7 -5.65 -6.87 8.70
CA ALA A 7 -4.64 -7.81 8.24
C ALA A 7 -3.87 -7.29 7.03
N MET A 8 -4.55 -6.73 6.03
CA MET A 8 -3.92 -6.15 4.85
C MET A 8 -3.03 -4.95 5.21
N ARG A 9 -3.43 -4.12 6.17
CA ARG A 9 -2.61 -3.01 6.66
C ARG A 9 -1.35 -3.48 7.38
N GLN A 10 -1.47 -4.52 8.20
CA GLN A 10 -0.32 -5.13 8.85
C GLN A 10 0.65 -5.74 7.82
N GLU A 11 0.14 -6.46 6.81
CA GLU A 11 0.93 -7.00 5.70
C GLU A 11 1.66 -5.88 4.93
N ALA A 12 0.97 -4.77 4.64
CA ALA A 12 1.56 -3.61 3.97
C ALA A 12 2.65 -2.95 4.83
N ARG A 13 2.41 -2.77 6.14
CA ARG A 13 3.41 -2.23 7.08
C ARG A 13 4.66 -3.10 7.12
N GLU A 14 4.49 -4.42 7.20
CA GLU A 14 5.60 -5.37 7.20
C GLU A 14 6.39 -5.32 5.89
N ALA A 15 5.71 -5.27 4.74
CA ALA A 15 6.35 -5.15 3.42
C ALA A 15 7.19 -3.87 3.31
N ILE A 16 6.67 -2.74 3.79
CA ILE A 16 7.39 -1.45 3.82
C ILE A 16 8.63 -1.55 4.71
N ILE A 17 8.50 -2.06 5.94
CA ILE A 17 9.62 -2.22 6.86
C ILE A 17 10.70 -3.14 6.26
N GLU A 18 10.28 -4.24 5.65
CA GLU A 18 11.18 -5.22 5.04
C GLU A 18 11.91 -4.65 3.83
N ALA A 19 11.24 -3.83 3.01
CA ALA A 19 11.88 -3.11 1.91
C ALA A 19 12.99 -2.18 2.40
N LEU A 20 12.72 -1.39 3.45
CA LEU A 20 13.72 -0.50 4.05
C LEU A 20 14.91 -1.28 4.64
N LYS A 21 14.64 -2.38 5.36
CA LYS A 21 15.68 -3.26 5.94
C LYS A 21 16.56 -3.90 4.87
N ASN A 22 15.99 -4.24 3.72
CA ASN A 22 16.69 -4.82 2.59
C ASN A 22 17.41 -3.79 1.70
N GLY A 23 17.56 -2.55 2.18
CA GLY A 23 18.35 -1.52 1.48
C GLY A 23 17.63 -0.95 0.27
N PHE A 24 16.32 -0.69 0.39
CA PHE A 24 15.54 0.01 -0.64
C PHE A 24 16.33 1.21 -1.20
N ASN A 25 16.44 1.29 -2.52
CA ASN A 25 17.29 2.27 -3.21
C ASN A 25 16.55 3.05 -4.32
N GLY A 26 15.22 2.93 -4.38
CA GLY A 26 14.34 3.74 -5.23
C GLY A 26 14.10 5.13 -4.65
N TYR A 27 13.16 5.88 -5.21
CA TYR A 27 12.68 7.12 -4.58
C TYR A 27 11.65 6.79 -3.52
N TYR A 28 11.71 7.45 -2.35
CA TYR A 28 10.71 7.20 -1.30
C TYR A 28 9.30 7.50 -1.78
N CYS A 29 9.13 8.53 -2.63
CA CYS A 29 7.84 8.85 -3.25
C CYS A 29 7.25 7.74 -4.11
N ASP A 30 8.10 6.87 -4.65
CA ASP A 30 7.71 5.76 -5.51
C ASP A 30 7.60 4.42 -4.74
N LEU A 31 7.94 4.39 -3.45
CA LEU A 31 7.99 3.15 -2.66
C LEU A 31 6.66 2.38 -2.68
N HIS A 32 5.53 3.05 -2.46
CA HIS A 32 4.21 2.41 -2.49
C HIS A 32 3.90 1.79 -3.87
N HIS A 33 4.29 2.47 -4.95
CA HIS A 33 4.15 1.94 -6.31
C HIS A 33 5.02 0.70 -6.51
N GLU A 34 6.30 0.78 -6.13
CA GLU A 34 7.25 -0.32 -6.24
C GLU A 34 6.77 -1.57 -5.48
N LEU A 35 6.21 -1.40 -4.28
CA LEU A 35 5.78 -2.52 -3.45
C LEU A 35 4.40 -3.08 -3.79
N PHE A 36 3.46 -2.23 -4.21
CA PHE A 36 2.04 -2.61 -4.27
C PHE A 36 1.41 -2.53 -5.66
N ASN A 37 2.16 -2.09 -6.69
CA ASN A 37 1.65 -1.96 -8.05
C ASN A 37 2.53 -2.61 -9.13
N THR A 38 3.76 -3.02 -8.81
CA THR A 38 4.64 -3.69 -9.79
C THR A 38 4.41 -5.20 -9.92
N ASP A 39 3.80 -5.81 -8.90
CA ASP A 39 3.34 -7.20 -8.92
C ASP A 39 1.96 -7.32 -8.26
N TYR A 40 1.27 -8.42 -8.53
CA TYR A 40 -0.04 -8.69 -7.94
C TYR A 40 0.09 -9.29 -6.54
N TYR A 41 -0.62 -8.68 -5.60
CA TYR A 41 -0.96 -9.23 -4.30
C TYR A 41 -1.69 -10.58 -4.40
N ILE A 42 -2.69 -10.70 -5.28
CA ILE A 42 -3.38 -11.96 -5.56
C ILE A 42 -3.58 -12.12 -7.06
N ILE A 43 -3.15 -13.26 -7.62
CA ILE A 43 -3.23 -13.56 -9.06
C ILE A 43 -4.44 -14.44 -9.38
N TYR A 44 -4.85 -15.31 -8.44
CA TYR A 44 -5.86 -16.32 -8.68
C TYR A 44 -7.28 -15.81 -8.32
N THR A 45 -8.22 -16.01 -9.25
CA THR A 45 -9.60 -15.50 -9.15
C THR A 45 -10.36 -16.02 -7.92
N HIS A 46 -10.16 -17.27 -7.52
CA HIS A 46 -10.88 -17.86 -6.40
C HIS A 46 -10.45 -17.22 -5.07
N GLU A 47 -9.16 -17.05 -4.89
CA GLU A 47 -8.52 -16.40 -3.74
C GLU A 47 -8.90 -14.92 -3.68
N ALA A 48 -8.92 -14.23 -4.82
CA ALA A 48 -9.33 -12.83 -4.91
C ALA A 48 -10.79 -12.63 -4.45
N LYS A 49 -11.71 -13.49 -4.92
CA LYS A 49 -13.11 -13.47 -4.48
C LYS A 49 -13.24 -13.70 -2.98
N LYS A 50 -12.54 -14.70 -2.45
CA LYS A 50 -12.55 -14.99 -1.01
C LYS A 50 -12.04 -13.81 -0.17
N ALA A 51 -10.94 -13.19 -0.59
CA ALA A 51 -10.39 -12.02 0.11
C ALA A 51 -11.35 -10.81 0.08
N LEU A 52 -12.03 -10.59 -1.05
CA LEU A 52 -13.04 -9.54 -1.19
C LEU A 52 -14.30 -9.82 -0.36
N GLU A 53 -14.72 -11.08 -0.23
CA GLU A 53 -15.82 -11.48 0.66
C GLU A 53 -15.47 -11.24 2.14
N GLU A 54 -14.24 -11.57 2.55
CA GLU A 54 -13.74 -11.31 3.92
C GLU A 54 -13.61 -9.81 4.22
N TYR A 55 -13.26 -8.99 3.21
CA TYR A 55 -13.19 -7.54 3.32
C TYR A 55 -14.57 -6.86 3.30
N GLY A 56 -15.48 -7.36 2.47
CA GLY A 56 -16.72 -6.67 2.10
C GLY A 56 -16.63 -6.13 0.67
N VAL A 57 -17.33 -6.80 -0.25
CA VAL A 57 -17.22 -6.53 -1.69
C VAL A 57 -17.66 -5.09 -2.02
N TRP A 58 -18.70 -4.58 -1.36
CA TRP A 58 -19.23 -3.25 -1.63
C TRP A 58 -18.34 -2.16 -1.06
N GLU A 59 -17.75 -2.42 0.11
CA GLU A 59 -16.78 -1.56 0.77
C GLU A 59 -15.50 -1.45 -0.07
N ALA A 60 -15.02 -2.57 -0.62
CA ALA A 60 -13.88 -2.58 -1.55
C ALA A 60 -14.17 -1.77 -2.82
N ILE A 61 -15.34 -1.98 -3.44
CA ILE A 61 -15.77 -1.22 -4.63
C ILE A 61 -15.86 0.28 -4.32
N ALA A 62 -16.46 0.65 -3.19
CA ALA A 62 -16.61 2.05 -2.80
C ALA A 62 -15.25 2.71 -2.62
N LYS A 63 -14.32 2.07 -1.88
CA LYS A 63 -12.98 2.59 -1.62
C LYS A 63 -12.18 2.79 -2.90
N VAL A 64 -12.14 1.80 -3.79
CA VAL A 64 -11.43 1.92 -5.08
C VAL A 64 -12.05 3.00 -5.96
N ARG A 65 -13.38 3.05 -6.04
CA ARG A 65 -14.08 4.06 -6.84
C ARG A 65 -13.82 5.48 -6.33
N GLU A 66 -13.95 5.70 -5.02
CA GLU A 66 -13.72 7.01 -4.40
C GLU A 66 -12.27 7.45 -4.63
N TYR A 67 -11.31 6.56 -4.39
CA TYR A 67 -9.90 6.83 -4.66
C TYR A 67 -9.62 7.24 -6.10
N GLU A 68 -10.06 6.46 -7.09
CA GLU A 68 -9.78 6.77 -8.50
C GLU A 68 -10.52 8.03 -8.96
N GLN A 69 -11.75 8.23 -8.47
CA GLN A 69 -12.53 9.43 -8.77
C GLN A 69 -11.88 10.70 -8.21
N ASP A 70 -11.35 10.66 -6.99
CA ASP A 70 -10.72 11.80 -6.32
C ASP A 70 -9.33 12.12 -6.90
N ASN A 71 -8.56 11.10 -7.30
CA ASN A 71 -7.21 11.27 -7.84
C ASN A 71 -7.16 11.50 -9.35
N PHE A 72 -8.06 10.87 -10.12
CA PHE A 72 -7.99 10.86 -11.58
C PHE A 72 -9.24 11.40 -12.27
N GLY A 73 -10.32 11.62 -11.54
CA GLY A 73 -11.58 12.12 -12.10
C GLY A 73 -12.43 11.06 -12.82
N GLU A 74 -11.97 9.81 -12.89
CA GLU A 74 -12.70 8.68 -13.46
C GLU A 74 -12.21 7.34 -12.89
N VAL A 75 -12.99 6.27 -13.08
CA VAL A 75 -12.68 4.91 -12.62
C VAL A 75 -12.00 4.14 -13.76
N TYR A 76 -10.79 3.64 -13.51
CA TYR A 76 -10.00 2.85 -14.46
C TYR A 76 -10.01 1.37 -14.13
N THR A 77 -10.14 1.02 -12.85
CA THR A 77 -10.17 -0.37 -12.42
C THR A 77 -11.44 -1.05 -12.89
N ASP A 78 -11.31 -2.22 -13.53
CA ASP A 78 -12.47 -3.09 -13.82
C ASP A 78 -12.99 -3.68 -12.50
N LEU A 79 -13.96 -2.98 -11.90
CA LEU A 79 -14.60 -3.35 -10.62
C LEU A 79 -15.35 -4.68 -10.69
N SER A 80 -15.61 -5.21 -11.89
CA SER A 80 -16.23 -6.54 -12.08
C SER A 80 -15.21 -7.68 -12.04
N ASN A 81 -13.92 -7.37 -12.14
CA ASN A 81 -12.83 -8.32 -12.08
C ASN A 81 -12.25 -8.40 -10.66
N PRO A 82 -12.44 -9.52 -9.94
CA PRO A 82 -12.01 -9.63 -8.54
C PRO A 82 -10.49 -9.51 -8.37
N VAL A 83 -9.70 -9.99 -9.34
CA VAL A 83 -8.24 -9.87 -9.31
C VAL A 83 -7.85 -8.40 -9.45
N LYS A 84 -8.45 -7.66 -10.38
CA LYS A 84 -8.17 -6.22 -10.52
C LYS A 84 -8.60 -5.43 -9.30
N LEU A 85 -9.79 -5.71 -8.77
CA LEU A 85 -10.34 -5.03 -7.60
C LEU A 85 -9.47 -5.25 -6.34
N ILE A 86 -9.09 -6.49 -6.02
CA ILE A 86 -8.31 -6.75 -4.80
C ILE A 86 -6.88 -6.18 -4.86
N ASN A 87 -6.27 -6.16 -6.05
CA ASN A 87 -4.94 -5.58 -6.22
C ASN A 87 -4.97 -4.06 -6.11
N MET A 88 -5.97 -3.40 -6.71
CA MET A 88 -6.13 -1.95 -6.56
C MET A 88 -6.47 -1.58 -5.11
N LEU A 89 -7.31 -2.38 -4.43
CA LEU A 89 -7.60 -2.20 -3.03
C LEU A 89 -6.34 -2.29 -2.15
N TYR A 90 -5.47 -3.27 -2.41
CA TYR A 90 -4.22 -3.43 -1.66
C TYR A 90 -3.22 -2.30 -1.94
N TYR A 91 -3.15 -1.82 -3.19
CA TYR A 91 -2.37 -0.63 -3.54
C TYR A 91 -2.78 0.60 -2.71
N ILE A 92 -4.09 0.89 -2.63
CA ILE A 92 -4.63 2.02 -1.86
C ILE A 92 -4.31 1.85 -0.37
N ILE A 93 -4.54 0.66 0.19
CA ILE A 93 -4.25 0.37 1.60
C ILE A 93 -2.75 0.54 1.89
N GLY A 94 -1.88 0.09 0.99
CA GLY A 94 -0.44 0.25 1.12
C GLY A 94 0.02 1.71 1.11
N GLU A 95 -0.60 2.55 0.27
CA GLU A 95 -0.36 3.99 0.25
C GLU A 95 -0.84 4.67 1.56
N GLU A 96 -2.04 4.34 2.05
CA GLU A 96 -2.55 4.86 3.33
C GLU A 96 -1.60 4.53 4.49
N VAL A 97 -1.14 3.28 4.58
CA VAL A 97 -0.19 2.83 5.60
C VAL A 97 1.14 3.54 5.47
N LEU A 98 1.64 3.75 4.25
CA LEU A 98 2.86 4.52 4.02
C LEU A 98 2.73 5.95 4.55
N PHE A 99 1.63 6.66 4.26
CA PHE A 99 1.43 8.02 4.76
C PHE A 99 1.28 8.08 6.28
N GLU A 100 0.64 7.09 6.89
CA GLU A 100 0.59 6.97 8.36
C GLU A 100 1.98 6.81 8.95
N MET A 101 2.79 5.89 8.41
CA MET A 101 4.18 5.68 8.83
C MET A 101 5.03 6.93 8.64
N MET A 102 4.82 7.66 7.55
CA MET A 102 5.52 8.91 7.31
C MET A 102 5.21 9.95 8.39
N ASN A 103 3.97 10.06 8.87
CA ASN A 103 3.62 11.01 9.93
C ASN A 103 4.43 10.79 11.22
N ASP A 104 4.88 9.55 11.45
CA ASP A 104 5.68 9.17 12.63
C ASP A 104 7.21 9.26 12.38
N SER A 105 7.65 9.71 11.20
CA SER A 105 9.07 9.81 10.84
C SER A 105 9.43 11.18 10.25
N GLU A 106 10.17 11.99 11.02
CA GLU A 106 10.70 13.27 10.55
C GLU A 106 11.68 13.09 9.39
N THR A 107 12.53 12.06 9.47
CA THR A 107 13.49 11.74 8.41
C THR A 107 12.77 11.38 7.12
N TRP A 108 11.72 10.56 7.18
CA TRP A 108 10.98 10.18 5.98
C TRP A 108 10.34 11.39 5.32
N ASN A 109 9.64 12.24 6.08
CA ASN A 109 9.03 13.46 5.54
C ASN A 109 10.05 14.36 4.84
N LYS A 110 11.22 14.55 5.47
CA LYS A 110 12.30 15.39 4.92
C LYS A 110 12.85 14.83 3.60
N TYR A 111 12.97 13.52 3.49
CA TYR A 111 13.59 12.87 2.33
C TYR A 111 12.60 12.27 1.33
N TRP A 112 11.29 12.52 1.46
CA TRP A 112 10.24 11.94 0.60
C TRP A 112 10.54 11.97 -0.92
N ASN A 113 11.00 13.11 -1.44
CA ASN A 113 11.34 13.26 -2.86
C ASN A 113 12.82 12.94 -3.20
N HIS A 114 13.51 12.20 -2.32
CA HIS A 114 14.90 11.80 -2.51
C HIS A 114 15.01 10.31 -2.76
N ARG A 115 16.13 9.94 -3.40
CA ARG A 115 16.53 8.54 -3.54
C ARG A 115 16.96 7.99 -2.17
N ALA A 116 16.45 6.82 -1.83
CA ALA A 116 16.75 6.13 -0.60
C ALA A 116 18.23 5.72 -0.52
N THR A 117 18.75 5.76 0.71
CA THR A 117 20.10 5.30 1.06
C THR A 117 20.02 4.42 2.29
N ASP A 118 21.01 3.52 2.47
CA ASP A 118 21.06 2.66 3.66
C ASP A 118 21.06 3.47 4.97
N GLU A 119 21.72 4.63 4.98
CA GLU A 119 21.75 5.54 6.13
C GLU A 119 20.36 6.10 6.43
N THR A 120 19.68 6.64 5.42
CA THR A 120 18.33 7.20 5.57
C THR A 120 17.30 6.13 5.93
N ASN A 121 17.37 4.94 5.30
CA ASN A 121 16.51 3.80 5.63
C ASN A 121 16.69 3.37 7.09
N THR A 122 17.94 3.29 7.56
CA THR A 122 18.25 2.93 8.95
C THR A 122 17.68 3.94 9.94
N GLU A 123 17.75 5.23 9.63
CA GLU A 123 17.23 6.27 10.51
C GLU A 123 15.69 6.26 10.56
N ILE A 124 15.02 6.13 9.40
CA ILE A 124 13.57 5.94 9.34
C ILE A 124 13.13 4.74 10.19
N LEU A 125 13.83 3.61 10.07
CA LEU A 125 13.51 2.40 10.84
C LEU A 125 13.66 2.59 12.35
N LYS A 126 14.61 3.43 12.81
CA LYS A 126 14.73 3.76 14.23
C LYS A 126 13.54 4.58 14.71
N GLU A 127 13.19 5.65 13.98
CA GLU A 127 12.06 6.53 14.32
C GLU A 127 10.75 5.72 14.41
N LEU A 128 10.53 4.75 13.52
CA LEU A 128 9.34 3.90 13.52
C LEU A 128 9.31 2.80 14.60
N SER A 129 10.43 2.58 15.30
CA SER A 129 10.55 1.58 16.37
C SER A 129 10.40 2.18 17.78
N GLU A 130 10.35 3.51 17.88
CA GLU A 130 10.14 4.28 19.12
C GLU A 130 8.65 4.51 19.42
#